data_AF-A0A838PVC3-F1
#
_entry.id   AF-A0A838PVC3-F1
#
_cell.length_a   1.000
_cell.length_b   1.000
_cell.length_c   1.000
_cell.angle_alpha   90.00
_cell.angle_beta   90.00
_cell.angle_gamma   90.00
#
_symmetry.space_group_name_H-M   'P 1'
#
loop_
_entity.id
_entity.type
_entity.pdbx_description
1 polymer ?
#
loop_
_entity_poly.entity_id
_entity_poly.type
_entity_poly.pdbx_seq_one_letter_code
_entity_poly.pdbx_strand_id
1 'polypeptide(L)' 'MVPASFDEDLHRIRFAGGGELRFRPWATLAHRTRLGLLRSDYRQPFGVFGGELPGGLVLAEGFGVTERHEAWW' A
#
# COMPACT_ATOMS: atom_id res chain seq x y z
N MET A 1 -1.02 -19.39 -3.27
CA MET A 1 -1.16 -18.05 -2.64
C MET A 1 -2.44 -17.44 -3.20
N VAL A 2 -3.37 -17.00 -2.35
CA VAL A 2 -4.61 -16.33 -2.84
C VAL A 2 -4.23 -14.94 -3.36
N PRO A 3 -4.71 -14.53 -4.56
CA PRO A 3 -4.45 -13.20 -5.09
C PRO A 3 -4.95 -12.10 -4.14
N ALA A 4 -4.26 -10.96 -4.15
CA ALA A 4 -4.68 -9.74 -3.46
C ALA A 4 -4.76 -8.58 -4.44
N SER A 5 -5.66 -7.63 -4.22
CA SER A 5 -5.76 -6.36 -4.93
C SER A 5 -5.59 -5.19 -3.98
N PHE A 6 -5.04 -4.10 -4.49
CA PHE A 6 -4.75 -2.88 -3.74
C PHE A 6 -5.61 -1.74 -4.29
N ASP A 7 -6.14 -0.90 -3.40
CA ASP A 7 -6.71 0.39 -3.81
C ASP A 7 -5.61 1.34 -4.29
N GLU A 8 -5.94 2.29 -5.18
CA GLU A 8 -4.96 3.21 -5.79
C GLU A 8 -4.22 4.06 -4.76
N ASP A 9 -4.88 4.39 -3.65
CA ASP A 9 -4.33 5.16 -2.53
C ASP A 9 -3.50 4.30 -1.57
N LEU A 10 -3.43 2.99 -1.82
CA LEU A 10 -2.73 1.98 -1.02
C LEU A 10 -3.30 1.80 0.39
N HIS A 11 -4.49 2.30 0.69
CA HIS A 11 -5.08 2.21 2.02
C HIS A 11 -5.82 0.89 2.26
N ARG A 12 -5.96 0.05 1.25
CA ARG A 12 -6.73 -1.19 1.37
C ARG A 12 -6.15 -2.30 0.52
N ILE A 13 -6.16 -3.50 1.09
CA ILE A 13 -5.77 -4.75 0.47
C ILE A 13 -6.94 -5.71 0.60
N ARG A 14 -7.46 -6.22 -0.52
CA ARG A 14 -8.53 -7.23 -0.53
C ARG A 14 -7.97 -8.55 -1.03
N PHE A 15 -8.26 -9.63 -0.33
CA PHE A 15 -7.82 -10.97 -0.75
C PHE A 15 -8.96 -11.69 -1.47
N ALA A 16 -8.65 -12.34 -2.60
CA ALA A 16 -9.63 -13.10 -3.37
C ALA A 16 -10.25 -14.26 -2.58
N GLY A 17 -9.56 -14.75 -1.55
CA GLY A 17 -10.05 -15.78 -0.61
C GLY A 17 -10.89 -15.23 0.56
N GLY A 18 -11.24 -13.94 0.55
CA GLY A 18 -11.89 -13.26 1.67
C GLY A 18 -10.90 -12.62 2.63
N GLY A 19 -11.40 -11.68 3.43
CA GLY A 19 -10.60 -10.82 4.30
C GLY A 19 -10.18 -9.52 3.63
N GLU A 20 -9.82 -8.55 4.46
CA GLU A 20 -9.40 -7.21 4.04
C GLU A 20 -8.44 -6.63 5.08
N LEU A 21 -7.32 -6.07 4.62
CA LEU A 21 -6.49 -5.18 5.45
C LEU A 21 -6.73 -3.73 5.07
N ARG A 22 -6.78 -2.88 6.08
CA ARG A 22 -6.80 -1.42 5.97
C ARG A 22 -5.50 -0.85 6.50
N PHE A 23 -4.92 0.05 5.74
CA PHE A 23 -3.72 0.77 6.09
C PHE A 23 -4.06 2.21 6.48
N ARG A 24 -3.63 2.62 7.67
CA ARG A 24 -3.81 3.98 8.21
C ARG A 24 -2.45 4.68 8.23
N PRO A 25 -2.15 5.57 7.28
CA PRO A 25 -0.88 6.28 7.24
C PRO A 25 -0.79 7.34 8.36
N TRP A 26 0.41 7.55 8.91
CA TRP A 26 0.74 8.69 9.78
C TRP A 26 1.80 9.62 9.18
N ALA A 27 2.57 9.15 8.21
CA ALA A 27 3.59 9.92 7.52
C ALA A 27 3.78 9.38 6.10
N THR A 28 4.30 10.21 5.20
CA THR A 28 4.57 9.81 3.83
C THR A 28 5.91 10.37 3.39
N LEU A 29 6.82 9.51 2.95
CA LEU A 29 7.97 9.92 2.15
C LEU A 29 7.50 10.04 0.70
N ALA A 30 7.69 11.20 0.09
CA ALA A 30 7.33 11.42 -1.30
C ALA A 30 8.47 12.12 -2.05
N HIS A 31 8.70 11.70 -3.28
CA HIS A 31 9.68 12.32 -4.16
C HIS A 31 9.11 12.45 -5.57
N ARG A 32 9.35 13.61 -6.19
CA ARG A 32 8.93 13.89 -7.56
C ARG A 32 10.11 14.40 -8.36
N THR A 33 10.41 13.73 -9.46
CA THR A 33 11.46 14.11 -10.42
C THR A 33 10.83 14.44 -11.77
N ARG A 34 11.30 15.51 -12.39
CA ARG A 34 10.93 15.97 -13.74
C ARG A 34 12.18 16.54 -14.43
N LEU A 35 12.84 15.73 -15.25
CA LEU A 35 14.06 16.09 -15.99
C LEU A 35 13.89 15.77 -17.47
N GLY A 36 13.18 16.66 -18.18
CA GLY A 36 12.88 16.48 -19.60
C GLY A 36 12.02 15.24 -19.84
N LEU A 37 12.60 14.22 -20.49
CA LEU A 37 11.92 12.95 -20.69
C LEU A 37 11.90 12.08 -19.42
N LEU A 38 12.77 12.32 -18.44
CA LEU A 38 12.71 11.56 -17.20
C LEU A 38 11.62 12.13 -16.28
N ARG A 39 10.62 11.31 -15.92
CA ARG A 39 9.63 11.64 -14.88
C ARG A 39 9.51 10.49 -13.88
N SER A 40 9.43 10.83 -12.60
CA SER A 40 9.23 9.87 -11.52
C SER A 40 8.30 10.47 -10.46
N ASP A 41 7.28 9.73 -10.07
CA ASP A 41 6.40 10.01 -8.95
C ASP A 41 6.49 8.85 -7.96
N TYR A 42 7.12 9.11 -6.81
CA TYR A 42 7.32 8.14 -5.75
C TYR A 42 6.54 8.55 -4.50
N ARG A 43 5.83 7.60 -3.90
CA ARG A 43 5.15 7.75 -2.62
C ARG A 43 5.31 6.48 -1.78
N GLN A 44 5.72 6.67 -0.54
CA GLN A 44 5.86 5.63 0.47
C GLN A 44 5.21 6.07 1.78
N PRO A 45 3.92 5.77 1.97
CA PRO A 45 3.24 5.92 3.26
C PRO A 45 3.80 4.97 4.33
N PHE A 46 3.95 5.47 5.55
CA PHE A 46 4.22 4.71 6.78
C PHE A 46 2.96 4.70 7.64
N GLY A 47 2.64 3.57 8.26
CA GLY A 47 1.37 3.44 8.98
C GLY A 47 1.13 2.09 9.62
N VAL A 48 -0.13 1.89 10.01
CA VAL A 48 -0.63 0.65 10.65
C VAL A 48 -1.61 -0.06 9.74
N PHE A 49 -1.40 -1.36 9.57
CA PHE A 49 -2.35 -2.33 9.07
C PHE A 49 -3.24 -2.85 10.20
N GLY A 50 -4.53 -2.95 9.90
CA GLY A 50 -5.50 -3.70 10.71
C GLY A 50 -6.54 -4.33 9.81
N GLY A 51 -7.26 -5.33 10.30
CA GLY A 51 -8.31 -6.02 9.55
C GLY A 51 -8.16 -7.53 9.62
N GLU A 52 -8.62 -8.22 8.59
CA GLU A 52 -8.71 -9.67 8.55
C GLU A 52 -7.87 -10.23 7.41
N LEU A 53 -7.06 -11.24 7.74
CA LEU A 53 -6.29 -12.03 6.78
C LEU A 53 -7.16 -13.18 6.24
N PRO A 54 -6.80 -13.78 5.09
CA PRO A 54 -7.48 -14.96 4.58
C PRO A 54 -7.56 -16.07 5.65
N GLY A 55 -8.74 -16.68 5.80
CA GLY A 55 -8.98 -17.72 6.80
C GLY A 55 -9.49 -17.22 8.16
N GLY A 56 -9.94 -15.97 8.27
CA GLY A 56 -10.62 -15.47 9.48
C GLY A 56 -9.70 -14.90 10.56
N LEU A 57 -8.40 -14.79 10.29
CA LEU A 57 -7.44 -14.31 11.28
C LEU A 57 -7.47 -12.79 11.36
N VAL A 58 -7.88 -12.25 12.52
CA VAL A 58 -7.89 -10.81 12.77
C VAL A 58 -6.49 -10.33 13.18
N LEU A 59 -5.98 -9.36 12.45
CA LEU A 59 -4.72 -8.68 12.76
C LEU A 59 -4.94 -7.68 13.89
N ALA A 60 -4.34 -7.94 15.06
CA ALA A 60 -4.39 -7.04 16.22
C ALA A 60 -3.72 -5.69 15.93
N GLU A 61 -2.51 -5.72 15.37
CA GLU A 61 -1.78 -4.55 14.87
C GLU A 61 -0.69 -5.01 13.89
N GLY A 62 -0.38 -4.18 12.88
CA GLY A 62 0.76 -4.40 12.00
C GLY A 62 1.39 -3.09 11.57
N PHE A 63 2.65 -2.85 11.90
CA PHE A 63 3.37 -1.65 11.48
C PHE A 63 4.02 -1.90 10.11
N GLY A 64 3.94 -0.95 9.19
CA GLY A 64 4.59 -1.13 7.90
C GLY A 64 4.50 0.06 6.96
N VAL A 65 4.84 -0.22 5.71
CA VAL A 65 4.81 0.74 4.61
C VAL A 65 4.00 0.20 3.45
N THR A 66 3.44 1.12 2.67
CA THR A 66 2.99 0.85 1.31
C THR A 66 3.83 1.71 0.37
N GLU A 67 3.92 1.32 -0.91
CA GLU A 67 4.70 2.08 -1.88
C GLU A 67 4.00 2.09 -3.24
N ARG A 68 4.02 3.25 -3.90
CA ARG A 68 3.72 3.38 -5.33
C ARG A 68 4.81 4.20 -5.99
N HIS A 69 5.35 3.66 -7.07
CA HIS A 69 6.34 4.31 -7.89
C HIS A 69 5.93 4.24 -9.36
N GLU A 70 5.65 5.40 -9.94
CA GLU A 70 5.41 5.55 -11.37
C GLU A 70 6.59 6.30 -11.97
N ALA A 71 7.30 5.66 -12.92
CA ALA A 71 8.45 6.27 -13.56
C ALA A 71 8.43 6.04 -15.08
N TRP A 72 8.94 7.03 -15.78
CA TRP A 72 9.20 7.01 -17.21
C TRP A 72 10.62 7.53 -17.42
N TRP A 73 11.46 6.71 -18.05
CA TRP A 73 12.90 6.89 -18.22
C TRP A 73 13.29 6.71 -19.68
#